data_AF-A0AAV1KMW0-F1
#
_entry.id   AF-A0AAV1KMW0-F1
#
_cell.length_a   1.000
_cell.length_b   1.000
_cell.length_c   1.000
_cell.angle_alpha   90.00
_cell.angle_beta   90.00
_cell.angle_gamma   90.00
#
_symmetry.space_group_name_H-M   'P 1'
#
loop_
_entity.id
_entity.type
_entity.pdbx_description
1 polymer ?
#
loop_
_entity_poly.entity_id
_entity_poly.type
_entity_poly.pdbx_seq_one_letter_code
_entity_poly.pdbx_strand_id
1 'polypeptide(L)'
;MDNTRRYISAVDSLITRCSNDERLSNMPWIVNTMGMCNAIGLKFICFIILRTQPTFLLQIELQALRKNFEFRLIPQKIEELYEEFKNDRLFEQLSRPDQLLYSYIISPAETYRVNTHMETHNFSLAPRDERYLNILAYFGELLHVQKCNNLLEITPYS
;
A
#
# COMPACT_ATOMS: atom_id res chain seq x y z
N MET A 1 0.34 7.36 -22.51
CA MET A 1 -0.65 7.25 -21.42
C MET A 1 -1.23 5.83 -21.31
N ASP A 2 -0.49 4.78 -21.68
CA ASP A 2 -0.98 3.39 -21.66
C ASP A 2 -0.85 2.70 -20.29
N ASN A 3 0.00 3.26 -19.42
CA ASN A 3 0.41 2.64 -18.17
C ASN A 3 -0.68 2.66 -17.08
N THR A 4 -1.59 3.63 -17.08
CA THR A 4 -2.62 3.75 -16.04
C THR A 4 -3.70 2.68 -16.17
N ARG A 5 -4.13 2.40 -17.40
CA ARG A 5 -5.06 1.30 -17.68
C ARG A 5 -4.46 -0.06 -17.40
N ARG A 6 -3.19 -0.26 -17.80
CA ARG A 6 -2.46 -1.50 -17.49
C ARG A 6 -2.35 -1.73 -16.00
N TYR A 7 -2.06 -0.68 -15.22
CA TYR A 7 -2.04 -0.76 -13.77
C TYR A 7 -3.39 -1.19 -13.19
N ILE A 8 -4.48 -0.49 -13.56
CA ILE A 8 -5.82 -0.82 -13.06
C ILE A 8 -6.27 -2.22 -13.48
N SER A 9 -6.02 -2.60 -14.74
CA SER A 9 -6.34 -3.93 -15.25
C SER A 9 -5.57 -5.03 -14.51
N ALA A 10 -4.29 -4.80 -14.18
CA ALA A 10 -3.50 -5.74 -13.40
C ALA A 10 -4.02 -5.85 -11.95
N VAL A 11 -4.38 -4.72 -11.33
CA VAL A 11 -5.00 -4.68 -9.99
C VAL A 11 -6.32 -5.45 -9.98
N ASP A 12 -7.21 -5.19 -10.94
CA ASP A 12 -8.50 -5.86 -11.04
C ASP A 12 -8.35 -7.36 -11.30
N SER A 13 -7.43 -7.75 -12.18
CA SER A 13 -7.13 -9.15 -12.46
C SER A 13 -6.60 -9.87 -11.22
N LEU A 14 -5.73 -9.22 -10.44
CA LEU A 14 -5.20 -9.80 -9.21
C LEU A 14 -6.30 -9.98 -8.16
N ILE A 15 -7.09 -8.94 -7.89
CA ILE A 15 -8.18 -9.00 -6.91
C ILE A 15 -9.18 -10.07 -7.32
N THR A 16 -9.60 -10.09 -8.60
CA THR A 16 -10.54 -11.08 -9.13
C THR A 16 -9.99 -12.50 -9.00
N ARG A 17 -8.69 -12.72 -9.28
CA ARG A 17 -8.06 -14.03 -9.11
C ARG A 17 -8.05 -14.45 -7.64
N CYS A 18 -7.70 -13.56 -6.72
CA CYS A 18 -7.66 -13.86 -5.29
C CYS A 18 -9.07 -14.13 -4.74
N SER A 19 -10.09 -13.40 -5.19
CA SER A 19 -11.48 -13.61 -4.76
C SER A 19 -12.07 -14.94 -5.27
N ASN A 20 -11.69 -15.37 -6.47
CA ASN A 20 -12.20 -16.59 -7.10
C ASN A 20 -11.45 -17.86 -6.69
N ASP A 21 -10.29 -17.74 -6.04
CA ASP A 21 -9.53 -18.86 -5.50
C ASP A 21 -9.97 -19.12 -4.05
N GLU A 22 -10.59 -20.28 -3.80
CA GLU A 22 -11.17 -20.64 -2.49
C GLU A 22 -10.16 -20.57 -1.34
N ARG A 23 -8.89 -20.87 -1.59
CA ARG A 23 -7.87 -20.81 -0.55
C ARG A 23 -7.55 -19.36 -0.21
N LEU A 24 -7.42 -18.51 -1.23
CA LEU A 24 -7.02 -17.11 -1.04
C LEU A 24 -8.18 -16.25 -0.52
N SER A 25 -9.42 -16.54 -0.93
CA SER A 25 -10.60 -15.79 -0.51
C SER A 25 -10.95 -15.97 0.97
N ASN A 26 -10.59 -17.13 1.54
CA ASN A 26 -10.80 -17.43 2.96
C ASN A 26 -9.70 -16.87 3.89
N MET A 27 -8.66 -16.25 3.34
CA MET A 27 -7.58 -15.63 4.13
C MET A 27 -7.85 -14.14 4.37
N PRO A 28 -7.41 -13.57 5.50
CA PRO A 28 -7.44 -12.13 5.70
C PRO A 28 -6.47 -11.43 4.72
N TRP A 29 -6.91 -10.33 4.11
CA TRP A 29 -6.12 -9.58 3.14
C TRP A 29 -5.53 -8.32 3.74
N ILE A 30 -4.25 -8.09 3.48
CA ILE A 30 -3.58 -6.82 3.74
C ILE A 30 -3.19 -6.23 2.38
N VAL A 31 -3.85 -5.14 2.01
CA VAL A 31 -3.61 -4.47 0.73
C VAL A 31 -2.76 -3.24 0.98
N ASN A 32 -1.47 -3.34 0.66
CA ASN A 32 -0.59 -2.19 0.64
C ASN A 32 -0.68 -1.47 -0.72
N THR A 33 -0.87 -0.16 -0.69
CA THR A 33 -1.05 0.64 -1.90
C THR A 33 0.19 1.48 -2.22
N MET A 34 0.25 1.98 -3.45
CA MET A 34 1.29 2.93 -3.82
C MET A 34 1.12 4.25 -3.03
N GLY A 35 2.22 4.89 -2.65
CA GLY A 35 2.22 6.19 -1.98
C GLY A 35 2.02 7.39 -2.90
N MET A 36 1.29 7.24 -4.01
CA MET A 36 1.04 8.32 -4.96
C MET A 36 -0.24 9.05 -4.57
N CYS A 37 -0.10 10.28 -4.09
CA CYS A 37 -1.21 11.08 -3.55
C CYS A 37 -1.68 12.21 -4.49
N ASN A 38 -1.38 12.12 -5.79
CA ASN A 38 -1.83 13.07 -6.80
C ASN A 38 -3.22 12.69 -7.36
N ALA A 39 -3.74 13.47 -8.31
CA ALA A 39 -5.08 13.24 -8.90
C ALA A 39 -5.25 11.84 -9.52
N ILE A 40 -4.22 11.28 -10.16
CA ILE A 40 -4.27 9.91 -10.72
C ILE A 40 -4.23 8.87 -9.59
N GLY A 41 -3.41 9.11 -8.58
CA GLY A 41 -3.30 8.25 -7.40
C GLY A 41 -4.61 8.19 -6.62
N LEU A 42 -5.35 9.30 -6.57
CA LEU A 42 -6.68 9.37 -5.98
C LEU A 42 -7.67 8.47 -6.73
N LYS A 43 -7.62 8.44 -8.06
CA LYS A 43 -8.44 7.52 -8.87
C LYS A 43 -8.08 6.06 -8.61
N PHE A 44 -6.79 5.75 -8.51
CA PHE A 44 -6.33 4.39 -8.24
C PHE A 44 -6.73 3.90 -6.85
N ILE A 45 -6.55 4.71 -5.80
CA ILE A 45 -6.94 4.31 -4.45
C ILE A 45 -8.47 4.18 -4.33
N CYS A 46 -9.23 5.07 -4.98
CA CYS A 46 -10.68 4.98 -5.05
C CYS A 46 -11.12 3.66 -5.72
N PHE A 47 -10.55 3.34 -6.89
CA PHE A 47 -10.80 2.07 -7.58
C PHE A 47 -10.47 0.85 -6.70
N ILE A 48 -9.30 0.86 -6.06
CA ILE A 48 -8.86 -0.24 -5.19
C ILE A 48 -9.85 -0.44 -4.04
N ILE A 49 -10.22 0.63 -3.33
CA ILE A 49 -11.16 0.56 -2.19
C ILE A 49 -12.50 -0.02 -2.64
N LEU A 50 -13.06 0.49 -3.74
CA LEU A 50 -14.34 0.01 -4.27
C LEU A 50 -14.26 -1.45 -4.70
N ARG A 51 -13.12 -1.90 -5.25
CA ARG A 51 -12.95 -3.26 -5.71
C ARG A 51 -12.68 -4.24 -4.58
N THR A 52 -11.92 -3.84 -3.55
CA THR A 52 -11.58 -4.71 -2.42
C THR A 52 -12.62 -4.71 -1.31
N GLN A 53 -13.44 -3.66 -1.20
CA GLN A 53 -14.41 -3.44 -0.11
C GLN A 53 -13.80 -3.77 1.27
N PRO A 54 -12.76 -3.02 1.69
CA PRO A 54 -12.02 -3.37 2.89
C PRO A 54 -12.93 -3.33 4.13
N THR A 55 -12.57 -4.05 5.19
CA THR A 55 -13.23 -3.91 6.50
C THR A 55 -12.64 -2.74 7.30
N PHE A 56 -11.34 -2.50 7.13
CA PHE A 56 -10.59 -1.42 7.75
C PHE A 56 -9.73 -0.70 6.71
N LEU A 57 -9.70 0.62 6.79
CA LEU A 57 -8.79 1.44 6.01
C LEU A 57 -7.88 2.22 6.95
N LEU A 58 -6.58 1.96 6.88
CA LEU A 58 -5.55 2.72 7.60
C LEU A 58 -4.93 3.76 6.66
N GLN A 59 -5.20 5.03 6.92
CA GLN A 59 -4.54 6.14 6.22
C GLN A 59 -3.40 6.67 7.09
N ILE A 60 -2.18 6.54 6.57
CA ILE A 60 -0.97 7.07 7.22
C ILE A 60 -0.73 8.49 6.70
N GLU A 61 -0.77 9.48 7.58
CA GLU A 61 -0.54 10.88 7.23
C GLU A 61 0.89 11.32 7.53
N LEU A 62 1.58 11.84 6.53
CA LEU A 62 2.92 12.41 6.67
C LEU A 62 2.84 13.86 7.14
N GLN A 63 3.86 14.33 7.86
CA GLN A 63 4.00 15.76 8.17
C GLN A 63 4.12 16.64 6.91
N ALA A 64 4.67 16.08 5.82
CA ALA A 64 4.75 16.75 4.53
C ALA A 64 3.40 16.67 3.80
N LEU A 65 2.51 17.65 4.03
CA LEU A 65 1.13 17.67 3.51
C LEU A 65 1.01 17.43 2.00
N ARG A 66 1.98 17.89 1.19
CA ARG A 66 2.00 17.64 -0.27
C ARG A 66 2.12 16.16 -0.66
N LYS A 67 2.48 15.30 0.29
CA LYS A 67 2.58 13.85 0.12
C LYS A 67 1.36 13.11 0.67
N ASN A 68 0.35 13.82 1.18
CA ASN A 68 -0.91 13.24 1.62
C ASN A 68 -1.99 13.47 0.56
N PHE A 69 -3.08 12.70 0.63
CA PHE A 69 -4.29 13.06 -0.08
C PHE A 69 -4.89 14.32 0.53
N GLU A 70 -5.52 15.14 -0.31
CA GLU A 70 -6.26 16.33 0.13
C GLU A 70 -7.48 15.97 0.99
N PHE A 71 -8.02 14.77 0.77
CA PHE A 71 -9.20 14.27 1.46
C PHE A 71 -8.86 13.06 2.32
N ARG A 72 -9.62 12.90 3.40
CA ARG A 72 -9.65 11.65 4.16
C ARG A 72 -10.44 10.62 3.37
N LEU A 73 -9.88 9.43 3.25
CA LEU A 73 -10.50 8.31 2.54
C LEU A 73 -11.58 7.64 3.40
N ILE A 74 -12.54 8.41 3.89
CA ILE A 74 -13.74 7.91 4.60
C ILE A 74 -14.76 7.36 3.58
N PRO A 75 -15.65 6.42 3.96
CA PRO A 75 -16.56 5.79 3.01
C PRO A 75 -17.39 6.79 2.21
N GLN A 76 -17.96 7.80 2.88
CA GLN A 76 -18.76 8.85 2.23
C GLN A 76 -17.96 9.57 1.13
N LYS A 77 -16.67 9.84 1.40
CA LYS A 77 -15.83 10.55 0.45
C LYS A 77 -15.49 9.70 -0.77
N ILE A 78 -15.31 8.39 -0.59
CA ILE A 78 -15.07 7.47 -1.70
C ILE A 78 -16.31 7.36 -2.59
N GLU A 79 -17.51 7.33 -2.00
CA GLU A 79 -18.76 7.35 -2.77
C GLU A 79 -18.91 8.64 -3.60
N GLU A 80 -18.62 9.81 -3.01
CA GLU A 80 -18.59 11.07 -3.76
C GLU A 80 -17.60 11.04 -4.94
N LEU A 81 -16.38 10.55 -4.69
CA LEU A 81 -15.34 10.43 -5.71
C LEU A 81 -15.72 9.43 -6.80
N TYR A 82 -16.41 8.35 -6.45
CA TYR A 82 -16.93 7.41 -7.42
C TYR A 82 -17.94 8.08 -8.35
N GLU A 83 -18.89 8.85 -7.81
CA GLU A 83 -19.87 9.59 -8.62
C GLU A 83 -19.22 10.60 -9.56
N GLU A 84 -18.09 11.19 -9.16
CA GLU A 84 -17.26 12.04 -10.01
C GLU A 84 -16.54 11.25 -11.11
N PHE A 85 -15.99 10.07 -10.78
CA PHE A 85 -15.11 9.31 -11.67
C PHE A 85 -15.79 8.19 -12.46
N LYS A 86 -17.06 7.87 -12.22
CA LYS A 86 -17.78 6.75 -12.84
C LYS A 86 -17.78 6.74 -14.37
N ASN A 87 -17.68 7.92 -14.99
CA ASN A 87 -17.63 8.09 -16.44
C ASN A 87 -16.20 8.03 -17.00
N ASP A 88 -15.18 7.91 -16.15
CA ASP A 88 -13.80 7.72 -16.56
C ASP A 88 -13.61 6.27 -17.01
N ARG A 89 -12.83 6.10 -18.08
CA ARG A 89 -12.49 4.80 -18.66
C ARG A 89 -11.80 3.85 -17.69
N LEU A 90 -11.20 4.37 -16.62
CA LEU A 90 -10.62 3.55 -15.55
C LEU A 90 -11.67 2.79 -14.71
N PHE A 91 -12.93 3.23 -14.71
CA PHE A 91 -14.00 2.68 -13.88
C PHE A 91 -15.04 1.87 -14.69
N GLU A 92 -14.86 1.73 -16.01
CA GLU A 92 -15.79 1.01 -16.91
C GLU A 92 -16.10 -0.43 -16.46
N GLN A 93 -15.13 -1.11 -15.84
CA GLN A 93 -15.25 -2.51 -15.41
C GLN A 93 -15.73 -2.67 -13.96
N LEU A 94 -15.94 -1.56 -13.26
CA LEU A 94 -16.23 -1.60 -11.84
C LEU A 94 -17.73 -1.81 -11.62
N SER A 95 -18.09 -2.96 -11.05
CA SER A 95 -19.46 -3.22 -10.62
C SER A 95 -19.74 -2.43 -9.34
N ARG A 96 -20.81 -1.62 -9.35
CA ARG A 96 -21.19 -0.79 -8.20
C ARG A 96 -21.47 -1.66 -6.96
N PRO A 97 -20.77 -1.44 -5.83
CA PRO A 97 -21.19 -1.97 -4.53
C PRO A 97 -22.52 -1.33 -4.07
N ASP A 98 -23.38 -2.08 -3.39
CA ASP A 98 -24.63 -1.52 -2.84
C ASP A 98 -24.36 -0.43 -1.80
N GLN A 99 -23.40 -0.66 -0.90
CA GLN A 99 -22.96 0.30 0.11
C GLN A 99 -21.50 0.03 0.50
N LEU A 100 -20.64 1.03 0.35
CA LEU A 100 -19.29 0.95 0.87
C LEU A 100 -19.27 1.21 2.38
N LEU A 101 -18.88 0.19 3.16
CA LEU A 101 -18.82 0.27 4.61
C LEU A 101 -17.48 -0.27 5.12
N TYR A 102 -16.71 0.61 5.77
CA TYR A 102 -15.46 0.24 6.45
C TYR A 102 -15.16 1.18 7.60
N SER A 103 -14.36 0.68 8.55
CA SER A 103 -13.83 1.49 9.65
C SER A 103 -12.60 2.26 9.18
N TYR A 104 -12.67 3.59 9.24
CA TYR A 104 -11.56 4.46 8.86
C TYR A 104 -10.67 4.78 10.05
N ILE A 105 -9.39 4.47 9.93
CA ILE A 105 -8.36 4.70 10.95
C ILE A 105 -7.32 5.64 10.34
N ILE A 106 -7.00 6.69 11.08
CA ILE A 106 -5.93 7.62 10.72
C ILE A 106 -4.77 7.42 11.68
N SER A 107 -3.56 7.31 11.14
CA SER A 107 -2.34 7.28 11.93
C SER A 107 -1.41 8.37 11.43
N PRO A 108 -0.88 9.24 12.31
CA PRO A 108 0.26 10.03 11.93
C PRO A 108 1.41 9.07 11.62
N ALA A 109 2.18 9.35 10.57
CA ALA A 109 3.46 8.70 10.40
C ALA A 109 4.36 9.17 11.54
N GLU A 110 4.91 8.22 12.30
CA GLU A 110 6.10 8.51 13.08
C GLU A 110 7.24 8.78 12.10
N THR A 111 7.41 10.04 11.71
CA THR A 111 8.74 10.47 11.34
C THR A 111 9.57 10.32 12.59
N TYR A 112 10.65 9.53 12.51
CA TYR A 112 11.74 9.53 13.48
C TYR A 112 12.27 10.97 13.57
N ARG A 113 11.57 11.82 14.33
CA ARG A 113 12.08 13.08 14.81
C ARG A 113 12.71 12.73 16.13
N VAL A 114 14.03 12.62 16.09
CA VAL A 114 14.89 12.86 17.25
C VAL A 114 14.45 14.19 17.85
N ASN A 115 13.48 14.13 18.76
CA ASN A 115 13.07 15.23 19.61
C ASN A 115 13.71 14.99 20.96
N THR A 116 15.02 15.15 21.02
CA THR A 116 15.68 15.70 22.21
C THR A 116 16.78 16.62 21.71
N HIS A 117 16.91 17.76 22.36
CA HIS A 117 18.05 18.63 22.22
C HIS A 117 19.34 17.80 22.34
N MET A 118 20.27 18.00 21.40
CA MET A 118 21.54 17.30 21.18
C MET A 118 21.51 16.31 20.01
N GLU A 119 22.58 16.39 19.21
CA GLU A 119 22.93 15.50 18.10
C GLU A 119 22.34 15.88 16.74
N THR A 120 22.95 16.91 16.16
CA THR A 120 23.36 16.93 14.76
C THR A 120 24.13 15.65 14.39
N HIS A 121 23.43 14.55 14.14
CA HIS A 121 23.97 13.45 13.35
C HIS A 121 23.07 13.20 12.16
N ASN A 122 23.49 13.77 11.02
CA ASN A 122 22.98 13.55 9.66
C ASN A 122 23.21 12.10 9.16
N PHE A 123 22.97 11.10 10.01
CA PHE A 123 23.22 9.68 9.73
C PHE A 123 21.94 8.85 9.64
N SER A 124 20.76 9.48 9.54
CA SER A 124 19.56 8.75 9.16
C SER A 124 19.53 8.60 7.64
N LEU A 125 19.67 7.35 7.18
CA LEU A 125 19.56 6.96 5.79
C LEU A 125 18.11 7.13 5.30
N ALA A 126 17.92 7.23 3.98
CA ALA A 126 16.55 7.23 3.47
C ALA A 126 15.88 5.88 3.83
N PRO A 127 14.55 5.84 4.09
CA PRO A 127 13.86 4.58 4.45
C PRO A 127 13.97 3.47 3.40
N ARG A 128 14.34 3.80 2.16
CA ARG A 128 14.70 2.82 1.13
C ARG A 128 16.01 2.11 1.48
N ASP A 129 17.02 2.90 1.84
CA ASP A 129 18.37 2.44 2.10
C ASP A 129 18.42 1.70 3.45
N GLU A 130 17.67 2.17 4.46
CA GLU A 130 17.48 1.42 5.72
C GLU A 130 16.85 0.04 5.48
N ARG A 131 15.78 -0.03 4.65
CA ARG A 131 15.18 -1.33 4.29
C ARG A 131 16.18 -2.24 3.57
N TYR A 132 16.98 -1.68 2.67
CA TYR A 132 17.99 -2.43 1.94
C TYR A 132 19.07 -2.98 2.88
N LEU A 133 19.56 -2.16 3.82
CA LEU A 133 20.51 -2.59 4.82
C LEU A 133 19.93 -3.64 5.77
N ASN A 134 18.67 -3.50 6.19
CA ASN A 134 18.01 -4.51 7.02
C ASN A 134 17.89 -5.86 6.29
N ILE A 135 17.57 -5.85 4.99
CA ILE A 135 17.55 -7.06 4.17
C ILE A 135 18.96 -7.67 4.07
N LEU A 136 19.99 -6.85 3.84
CA LEU A 136 21.38 -7.33 3.79
C LEU A 136 21.85 -7.90 5.13
N ALA A 137 21.55 -7.22 6.24
CA ALA A 137 21.87 -7.68 7.58
C ALA A 137 21.20 -9.03 7.87
N TYR A 138 19.90 -9.15 7.56
CA TYR A 138 19.16 -10.40 7.69
C TYR A 138 19.78 -11.55 6.90
N PHE A 139 20.15 -11.32 5.63
CA PHE A 139 20.82 -12.35 4.83
C PHE A 139 22.23 -12.66 5.31
N GLY A 140 22.97 -11.67 5.83
CA GLY A 140 24.27 -11.88 6.47
C GLY A 140 24.17 -12.77 7.72
N GLU A 141 23.17 -12.55 8.55
CA GLU A 141 22.89 -13.40 9.72
C GLU A 141 22.53 -14.83 9.27
N LEU A 142 21.69 -14.98 8.26
CA LEU A 142 21.32 -16.31 7.73
C LEU A 142 22.52 -17.08 7.17
N LEU A 143 23.46 -16.41 6.47
CA LEU A 143 24.73 -17.03 6.06
C LEU A 143 25.51 -17.58 7.26
N HIS A 144 25.55 -16.83 8.36
CA HIS A 144 26.27 -17.25 9.56
C HIS A 144 25.57 -18.40 10.30
N VAL A 145 24.24 -18.36 10.39
CA VAL A 145 23.43 -19.39 11.09
C VAL A 145 23.45 -20.71 10.33
N GLN A 146 23.30 -20.68 9.00
CA GLN A 146 23.23 -21.88 8.16
C GLN A 146 24.62 -22.38 7.72
N LYS A 147 25.70 -21.66 8.01
CA LYS A 147 27.08 -21.94 7.54
C LYS A 147 27.16 -22.20 6.03
N CYS A 148 26.30 -21.54 5.26
CA CYS A 148 26.28 -21.67 3.81
C CYS A 148 27.40 -20.83 3.20
N ASN A 149 28.06 -21.35 2.16
CA ASN A 149 29.12 -20.64 1.46
C ASN A 149 28.56 -19.68 0.38
N ASN A 150 27.27 -19.79 0.07
CA ASN A 150 26.61 -19.03 -0.98
C ASN A 150 25.21 -18.60 -0.55
N LEU A 151 24.82 -17.38 -0.93
CA LEU A 151 23.50 -16.79 -0.65
C LEU A 151 22.35 -17.58 -1.30
N LEU A 152 22.63 -18.28 -2.40
CA LEU A 152 21.65 -19.10 -3.14
C LEU A 152 21.26 -20.40 -2.41
N GLU A 153 22.01 -20.78 -1.37
CA GLU A 153 21.76 -21.97 -0.56
C GLU A 153 20.82 -21.68 0.63
N ILE A 154 20.54 -20.39 0.89
CA ILE A 154 19.69 -19.97 2.00
C ILE A 154 18.23 -20.25 1.64
N THR A 155 17.60 -21.15 2.40
CA THR A 155 16.16 -21.36 2.35
C THR A 155 15.50 -20.89 3.64
N PRO A 156 14.32 -20.24 3.57
CA PRO A 156 13.61 -19.74 4.75
C PRO A 156 12.99 -20.85 5.63
N TYR A 157 13.10 -22.11 5.21
CA TYR A 157 12.58 -23.28 5.92
C TYR A 157 13.68 -24.35 5.99
N SER A 158 14.63 -24.19 6.91
CA SER A 158 15.56 -25.26 7.30
C SER A 158 15.30 -25.68 8.74
#